data_AF-A0A7J7K3C0-F1
#
_entry.id   AF-A0A7J7K3C0-F1
#
_cell.length_a   1.000
_cell.length_b   1.000
_cell.length_c   1.000
_cell.angle_alpha   90.00
_cell.angle_beta   90.00
_cell.angle_gamma   90.00
#
_symmetry.space_group_name_H-M   'P 1'
#
loop_
_entity.id
_entity.type
_entity.pdbx_description
1 polymer ?
#
loop_
_entity_poly.entity_id
_entity_poly.type
_entity_poly.pdbx_seq_one_letter_code
_entity_poly.pdbx_strand_id
1 'polypeptide(L)'
;MLIICKYSSYGHKRDGFVCRNDFKSTVKLLTSKGKLSEQTAFLIQRLVIQLWEDFWCCGEDKGFDYQVPPEEFVELMANLLKLSDCKKLLEEPLGLLFGVVDMDGSGVVNLKKWTIYNEAIGISAADAKHSFEVCFDQKSEISKADFIAVGQVFFTSVDEKHNSRHLWGPLI
;
A
#
# COMPACT_ATOMS: atom_id res chain seq x y z
N MET A 1 -4.20 -8.01 -13.04
CA MET A 1 -4.77 -8.63 -11.81
C MET A 1 -4.15 -8.04 -10.54
N LEU A 2 -2.83 -8.17 -10.31
CA LEU A 2 -2.17 -7.66 -9.09
C LEU A 2 -2.37 -6.14 -8.88
N ILE A 3 -2.23 -5.35 -9.94
CA ILE A 3 -2.45 -3.89 -9.91
C ILE A 3 -3.88 -3.56 -9.43
N ILE A 4 -4.89 -4.28 -9.92
CA ILE A 4 -6.30 -4.06 -9.54
C ILE A 4 -6.52 -4.44 -8.07
N CYS A 5 -5.92 -5.54 -7.59
CA CYS A 5 -6.00 -5.93 -6.18
C CYS A 5 -5.45 -4.84 -5.27
N LYS A 6 -4.32 -4.24 -5.68
CA LYS A 6 -3.73 -3.10 -4.96
C LYS A 6 -4.63 -1.86 -5.04
N TYR A 7 -5.16 -1.52 -6.20
CA TYR A 7 -6.09 -0.41 -6.37
C TYR A 7 -7.29 -0.51 -5.40
N SER A 8 -7.94 -1.67 -5.35
CA SER A 8 -9.12 -1.90 -4.50
C SER A 8 -8.83 -1.75 -3.01
N SER A 9 -7.57 -1.92 -2.59
CA SER A 9 -7.17 -1.68 -1.19
C SER A 9 -7.18 -0.20 -0.80
N TYR A 10 -7.18 0.72 -1.76
CA TYR A 10 -7.22 2.16 -1.49
C TYR A 10 -8.65 2.73 -1.51
N GLY A 11 -9.60 2.11 -2.20
CA GLY A 11 -10.97 2.63 -2.35
C GLY A 11 -11.87 2.23 -1.18
N HIS A 12 -12.07 3.11 -0.20
CA HIS A 12 -12.87 2.81 0.99
C HIS A 12 -14.37 2.93 0.77
N LYS A 13 -14.80 3.87 -0.07
CA LYS A 13 -16.21 4.19 -0.24
C LYS A 13 -16.93 3.31 -1.26
N ARG A 14 -16.20 2.46 -2.01
CA ARG A 14 -16.73 1.66 -3.13
C ARG A 14 -17.54 2.51 -4.12
N ASP A 15 -17.14 3.77 -4.28
CA ASP A 15 -17.74 4.75 -5.20
C ASP A 15 -17.12 4.70 -6.61
N GLY A 16 -16.19 3.75 -6.83
CA GLY A 16 -15.63 3.46 -8.16
C GLY A 16 -14.36 4.25 -8.49
N PHE A 17 -13.89 5.09 -7.58
CA PHE A 17 -12.63 5.83 -7.72
C PHE A 17 -11.85 5.86 -6.39
N VAL A 18 -10.59 6.27 -6.44
CA VAL A 18 -9.77 6.55 -5.26
C VAL A 18 -9.53 8.06 -5.20
N CYS A 19 -9.74 8.66 -4.03
CA CYS A 19 -9.50 10.08 -3.83
C CYS A 19 -8.73 10.35 -2.52
N ARG A 20 -8.28 11.59 -2.35
CA ARG A 20 -7.59 12.04 -1.12
C ARG A 20 -8.36 11.76 0.18
N ASN A 21 -9.70 11.69 0.12
CA ASN A 21 -10.50 11.40 1.31
C ASN A 21 -10.42 9.92 1.72
N ASP A 22 -10.17 8.99 0.80
CA ASP A 22 -9.94 7.59 1.14
C ASP A 22 -8.67 7.45 1.99
N PHE A 23 -7.58 8.06 1.52
CA PHE A 23 -6.31 8.19 2.24
C PHE A 23 -6.50 8.75 3.65
N LYS A 24 -7.22 9.86 3.81
CA LYS A 24 -7.56 10.42 5.14
C LYS A 24 -8.39 9.47 6.01
N SER A 25 -9.25 8.66 5.39
CA SER A 25 -10.09 7.71 6.11
C SER A 25 -9.26 6.53 6.62
N THR A 26 -8.27 6.07 5.85
CA THR A 26 -7.27 5.09 6.30
C THR A 26 -6.52 5.58 7.54
N VAL A 27 -6.09 6.84 7.59
CA VAL A 27 -5.41 7.42 8.77
C VAL A 27 -6.30 7.37 10.02
N LYS A 28 -7.60 7.70 9.87
CA LYS A 28 -8.55 7.63 10.99
C LYS A 28 -8.69 6.19 11.51
N LEU A 29 -8.78 5.23 10.60
CA LEU A 29 -8.88 3.81 10.94
C LEU A 29 -7.60 3.29 11.61
N LEU A 30 -6.42 3.64 11.08
CA LEU A 30 -5.12 3.32 11.67
C LEU A 30 -4.96 3.92 13.06
N THR A 31 -5.35 5.18 13.24
CA THR A 31 -5.27 5.87 14.54
C THR A 31 -6.14 5.17 15.59
N SER A 32 -7.37 4.83 15.22
CA SER A 32 -8.32 4.12 16.10
C SER A 32 -7.85 2.70 16.43
N LYS A 33 -7.50 1.90 15.42
CA LYS A 33 -7.08 0.49 15.59
C LYS A 33 -5.72 0.35 16.25
N GLY A 34 -4.77 1.19 15.85
CA GLY A 34 -3.41 1.22 16.39
C GLY A 34 -3.30 1.90 17.75
N LYS A 35 -4.36 2.60 18.20
CA LYS A 35 -4.35 3.45 19.41
C LYS A 35 -3.18 4.42 19.38
N LEU A 36 -2.99 5.07 18.23
CA LEU A 36 -1.84 5.92 17.98
C LEU A 36 -1.98 7.24 18.75
N SER A 37 -0.85 7.79 19.19
CA SER A 37 -0.81 9.13 19.75
C SER A 37 -1.19 10.17 18.68
N GLU A 38 -1.63 11.37 19.09
CA GLU A 38 -1.92 12.46 18.16
C GLU A 38 -0.69 12.83 17.30
N GLN A 39 0.51 12.82 17.91
CA GLN A 39 1.76 13.11 17.22
C GLN A 39 2.04 12.06 16.14
N THR A 40 1.87 10.78 16.48
CA THR A 40 2.03 9.66 15.55
C THR A 40 1.01 9.73 14.41
N ALA A 41 -0.25 9.98 14.74
CA ALA A 41 -1.32 10.12 13.76
C ALA A 41 -1.05 11.28 12.79
N PHE A 42 -0.50 12.39 13.27
CA PHE A 42 -0.09 13.53 12.44
C PHE A 42 1.03 13.15 11.47
N LEU A 43 2.05 12.43 11.92
CA LEU A 43 3.14 11.97 11.05
C LEU A 43 2.65 11.01 9.95
N ILE A 44 1.80 10.04 10.32
CA ILE A 44 1.19 9.13 9.36
C ILE A 44 0.29 9.89 8.38
N GLN A 45 -0.48 10.87 8.86
CA GLN A 45 -1.29 11.72 8.00
C GLN A 45 -0.44 12.42 6.93
N ARG A 46 0.74 12.94 7.30
CA ARG A 46 1.66 13.56 6.35
C ARG A 46 2.16 12.56 5.31
N LEU A 47 2.58 11.37 5.72
CA LEU A 47 3.05 10.32 4.80
C LEU A 47 1.96 9.88 3.81
N VAL A 48 0.75 9.69 4.31
CA VAL A 48 -0.41 9.29 3.50
C VAL A 48 -0.81 10.40 2.52
N ILE A 49 -0.78 11.67 2.95
CA ILE A 49 -1.05 12.80 2.07
C ILE A 49 0.05 12.93 1.01
N GLN A 50 1.31 12.77 1.40
CA GLN A 50 2.43 12.79 0.47
C GLN A 50 2.30 11.67 -0.57
N LEU A 51 1.92 10.46 -0.16
CA LEU A 51 1.65 9.35 -1.07
C LEU A 51 0.53 9.69 -2.07
N TRP A 52 -0.52 10.39 -1.62
CA TRP A 52 -1.55 10.90 -2.53
C TRP A 52 -0.99 11.95 -3.49
N GLU A 53 -0.28 12.97 -2.99
CA GLU A 53 0.17 14.11 -3.80
C GLU A 53 1.21 13.68 -4.84
N ASP A 54 2.25 12.96 -4.41
CA ASP A 54 3.40 12.62 -5.25
C ASP A 54 3.08 11.52 -6.28
N PHE A 55 2.15 10.60 -5.97
CA PHE A 55 1.89 9.43 -6.81
C PHE A 55 0.50 9.43 -7.43
N TRP A 56 -0.55 9.72 -6.67
CA TRP A 56 -1.93 9.63 -7.18
C TRP A 56 -2.38 10.92 -7.87
N CYS A 57 -2.16 12.07 -7.25
CA CYS A 57 -2.64 13.34 -7.77
C CYS A 57 -1.79 13.86 -8.94
N CYS A 58 -0.46 13.81 -8.80
CA CYS A 58 0.43 14.30 -9.86
C CYS A 58 0.73 13.24 -10.94
N GLY A 59 0.58 11.96 -10.61
CA GLY A 59 0.84 10.85 -11.53
C GLY A 59 -0.42 10.31 -12.19
N GLU A 60 -1.45 10.02 -11.41
CA GLU A 60 -2.57 9.16 -11.82
C GLU A 60 -3.83 9.93 -12.25
N ASP A 61 -4.14 11.08 -11.64
CA ASP A 61 -5.32 11.91 -11.94
C ASP A 61 -5.14 12.68 -13.26
N LYS A 62 -5.57 12.05 -14.37
CA LYS A 62 -5.48 12.67 -15.70
C LYS A 62 -6.59 13.69 -15.96
N GLY A 63 -7.71 13.55 -15.25
CA GLY A 63 -8.87 14.43 -15.35
C GLY A 63 -8.69 15.76 -14.62
N PHE A 64 -7.70 15.86 -13.72
CA PHE A 64 -7.53 16.94 -12.75
C PHE A 64 -8.79 17.16 -11.88
N ASP A 65 -9.53 16.09 -11.62
CA ASP A 65 -10.78 16.10 -10.84
C ASP A 65 -10.60 15.53 -9.42
N TYR A 66 -9.37 15.16 -9.06
CA TYR A 66 -8.96 14.55 -7.80
C TYR A 66 -9.61 13.17 -7.55
N GLN A 67 -10.01 12.48 -8.61
CA GLN A 67 -10.58 11.14 -8.60
C GLN A 67 -9.80 10.25 -9.56
N VAL A 68 -9.23 9.16 -9.05
CA VAL A 68 -8.50 8.21 -9.88
C VAL A 68 -9.35 6.96 -10.07
N PRO A 69 -10.00 6.78 -11.23
CA PRO A 69 -10.72 5.54 -11.55
C PRO A 69 -9.73 4.38 -11.77
N PRO A 70 -10.17 3.11 -11.70
CA PRO A 70 -9.28 1.95 -11.83
C PRO A 70 -8.56 1.91 -13.18
N GLU A 71 -9.17 2.41 -14.25
CA GLU A 71 -8.58 2.43 -15.59
C GLU A 71 -7.35 3.34 -15.66
N GLU A 72 -7.39 4.52 -15.04
CA GLU A 72 -6.25 5.45 -14.98
C GLU A 72 -5.08 4.82 -14.23
N PHE A 73 -5.37 4.21 -13.07
CA PHE A 73 -4.38 3.47 -12.28
C PHE A 73 -3.73 2.31 -13.04
N VAL A 74 -4.55 1.51 -13.74
CA VAL A 74 -4.04 0.39 -14.53
C VAL A 74 -3.18 0.88 -15.69
N GLU A 75 -3.57 1.95 -16.37
CA GLU A 75 -2.81 2.49 -17.49
C GLU A 75 -1.48 3.08 -17.05
N LEU A 76 -1.44 3.85 -15.96
CA LEU A 76 -0.19 4.39 -15.43
C LEU A 76 0.75 3.27 -15.03
N MET A 77 0.26 2.31 -14.25
CA MET A 77 1.09 1.19 -13.80
C MET A 77 1.59 0.36 -14.99
N ALA A 78 0.77 0.16 -16.03
CA ALA A 78 1.20 -0.50 -17.26
C ALA A 78 2.31 0.29 -17.99
N ASN A 79 2.30 1.62 -17.94
CA ASN A 79 3.33 2.45 -18.54
C ASN A 79 4.61 2.48 -17.68
N LEU A 80 4.47 2.60 -16.36
CA LEU A 80 5.58 2.54 -15.40
C LEU A 80 6.36 1.23 -15.56
N LEU A 81 5.67 0.09 -15.67
CA LEU A 81 6.29 -1.23 -15.78
C LEU A 81 7.02 -1.47 -17.10
N LYS A 82 6.80 -0.64 -18.13
CA LYS A 82 7.57 -0.70 -19.39
C LYS A 82 8.94 -0.03 -19.26
N LEU A 83 9.16 0.78 -18.24
CA LEU A 83 10.42 1.49 -18.03
C LEU A 83 11.48 0.52 -17.49
N SER A 84 12.71 0.63 -18.01
CA SER A 84 13.84 -0.20 -17.56
C SER A 84 14.14 -0.03 -16.06
N ASP A 85 13.88 1.16 -15.53
CA ASP A 85 14.17 1.52 -14.14
C ASP A 85 12.92 1.47 -13.24
N CYS A 86 11.85 0.76 -13.67
CA CYS A 86 10.57 0.71 -12.96
C CYS A 86 10.71 0.33 -11.48
N LYS A 87 11.61 -0.60 -11.14
CA LYS A 87 11.86 -1.00 -9.74
C LYS A 87 12.32 0.18 -8.88
N LYS A 88 13.22 1.02 -9.42
CA LYS A 88 13.72 2.22 -8.74
C LYS A 88 12.61 3.24 -8.54
N LEU A 89 11.74 3.41 -9.55
CA LEU A 89 10.57 4.30 -9.46
C LEU A 89 9.54 3.83 -8.42
N LEU A 90 9.52 2.53 -8.09
CA LEU A 90 8.67 1.97 -7.05
C LEU A 90 9.25 2.12 -5.63
N GLU A 91 10.53 2.48 -5.46
CA GLU A 91 11.17 2.55 -4.14
C GLU A 91 10.56 3.62 -3.22
N GLU A 92 10.35 4.81 -3.75
CA GLU A 92 9.78 5.93 -3.00
C GLU A 92 8.33 5.68 -2.55
N PRO A 93 7.38 5.27 -3.42
CA PRO A 93 6.01 5.02 -2.98
C PRO A 93 5.92 3.84 -2.01
N LEU A 94 6.69 2.77 -2.23
CA LEU A 94 6.79 1.67 -1.27
C LEU A 94 7.43 2.11 0.05
N GLY A 95 8.39 3.03 0.00
CA GLY A 95 9.04 3.59 1.18
C GLY A 95 8.11 4.45 2.03
N LEU A 96 7.27 5.28 1.40
CA LEU A 96 6.21 6.03 2.09
C LEU A 96 5.21 5.07 2.72
N LEU A 97 4.79 4.05 1.98
CA LEU A 97 3.86 3.04 2.48
C LEU A 97 4.43 2.28 3.67
N PHE A 98 5.70 1.90 3.65
CA PHE A 98 6.37 1.32 4.81
C PHE A 98 6.28 2.23 6.04
N GLY A 99 6.51 3.53 5.88
CA GLY A 99 6.39 4.49 6.97
C GLY A 99 4.97 4.61 7.55
N VAL A 100 3.94 4.33 6.74
CA VAL A 100 2.55 4.24 7.22
C VAL A 100 2.32 2.97 8.03
N VAL A 101 2.91 1.84 7.62
CA VAL A 101 2.79 0.55 8.32
C VAL A 101 3.62 0.51 9.61
N ASP A 102 4.82 1.10 9.60
CA ASP A 102 5.68 1.27 10.77
C ASP A 102 5.20 2.42 11.65
N MET A 103 4.00 2.24 12.20
CA MET A 103 3.26 3.30 12.89
C MET A 103 4.00 3.90 14.10
N ASP A 104 4.97 3.21 14.70
CA ASP A 104 5.75 3.73 15.84
C ASP A 104 7.15 4.24 15.45
N GLY A 105 7.52 4.17 14.17
CA GLY A 105 8.82 4.61 13.66
C GLY A 105 10.01 3.77 14.13
N SER A 106 9.79 2.53 14.57
CA SER A 106 10.86 1.63 15.04
C SER A 106 11.85 1.19 13.95
N GLY A 107 11.49 1.35 12.67
CA GLY A 107 12.22 0.82 11.52
C GLY A 107 11.88 -0.63 11.18
N VAL A 108 10.99 -1.28 11.93
CA VAL A 108 10.59 -2.69 11.73
C VAL A 108 9.07 -2.88 11.84
N VAL A 109 8.53 -3.74 10.97
CA VAL A 109 7.11 -4.13 10.98
C VAL A 109 6.98 -5.58 11.42
N ASN A 110 6.28 -5.82 12.53
CA ASN A 110 5.89 -7.15 12.96
C ASN A 110 4.44 -7.48 12.53
N LEU A 111 4.02 -8.74 12.75
CA LEU A 111 2.68 -9.20 12.38
C LEU A 111 1.56 -8.33 12.97
N LYS A 112 1.72 -7.82 14.20
CA LYS A 112 0.70 -6.96 14.82
C LYS A 112 0.49 -5.67 14.03
N LYS A 113 1.58 -4.97 13.68
CA LYS A 113 1.52 -3.73 12.88
C LYS A 113 0.95 -4.02 11.49
N TRP A 114 1.40 -5.10 10.87
CA TRP A 114 0.91 -5.55 9.57
C TRP A 114 -0.61 -5.81 9.57
N THR A 115 -1.11 -6.52 10.58
CA THR A 115 -2.53 -6.80 10.75
C THR A 115 -3.35 -5.53 10.95
N ILE A 116 -2.89 -4.60 11.81
CA ILE A 116 -3.59 -3.32 12.03
C ILE A 116 -3.71 -2.53 10.73
N TYR A 117 -2.63 -2.48 9.95
CA TYR A 117 -2.63 -1.80 8.66
C TYR A 117 -3.60 -2.45 7.66
N ASN A 118 -3.52 -3.78 7.52
CA ASN A 118 -4.37 -4.52 6.58
C ASN A 118 -5.85 -4.41 6.94
N GLU A 119 -6.21 -4.48 8.22
CA GLU A 119 -7.59 -4.25 8.64
C GLU A 119 -8.07 -2.81 8.40
N ALA A 120 -7.17 -1.82 8.48
CA ALA A 120 -7.50 -0.44 8.15
C ALA A 120 -7.81 -0.25 6.67
N ILE A 121 -7.27 -1.11 5.79
CA ILE A 121 -7.56 -1.15 4.34
C ILE A 121 -8.61 -2.22 3.95
N GLY A 122 -9.29 -2.82 4.93
CA GLY A 122 -10.39 -3.76 4.70
C GLY A 122 -10.00 -5.22 4.47
N ILE A 123 -8.73 -5.57 4.68
CA ILE A 123 -8.24 -6.95 4.61
C ILE A 123 -8.40 -7.62 5.99
N SER A 124 -8.88 -8.87 6.01
CA SER A 124 -9.11 -9.59 7.27
C SER A 124 -7.81 -9.89 8.01
N ALA A 125 -7.85 -10.04 9.34
CA ALA A 125 -6.67 -10.44 10.11
C ALA A 125 -6.09 -11.80 9.68
N ALA A 126 -6.94 -12.72 9.20
CA ALA A 126 -6.51 -14.02 8.70
C ALA A 126 -5.70 -13.87 7.40
N ASP A 127 -6.20 -13.06 6.46
CA ASP A 127 -5.51 -12.77 5.19
C ASP A 127 -4.25 -11.93 5.42
N ALA A 128 -4.28 -11.00 6.37
CA ALA A 128 -3.11 -10.24 6.79
C ALA A 128 -2.02 -11.16 7.34
N LYS A 129 -2.39 -12.12 8.18
CA LYS A 129 -1.44 -13.12 8.70
C LYS A 129 -0.88 -13.99 7.57
N HIS A 130 -1.74 -14.50 6.70
CA HIS A 130 -1.33 -15.32 5.56
C HIS A 130 -0.35 -14.57 4.64
N SER A 131 -0.67 -13.32 4.27
CA SER A 131 0.21 -12.49 3.46
C SER A 131 1.55 -12.24 4.13
N PHE A 132 1.57 -11.97 5.43
CA PHE A 132 2.80 -11.78 6.20
C PHE A 132 3.71 -13.02 6.14
N GLU A 133 3.15 -14.18 6.45
CA GLU A 133 3.91 -15.44 6.51
C GLU A 133 4.44 -15.87 5.14
N VAL A 134 3.62 -15.72 4.10
CA VAL A 134 3.94 -16.17 2.74
C VAL A 134 4.88 -15.21 2.02
N CYS A 135 4.65 -13.90 2.12
CA CYS A 135 5.42 -12.92 1.35
C CYS A 135 6.79 -12.62 1.96
N PHE A 136 6.93 -12.77 3.27
CA PHE A 136 8.14 -12.41 4.01
C PHE A 136 8.87 -13.61 4.60
N ASP A 137 8.67 -14.79 4.02
CA ASP A 137 9.40 -16.02 4.35
C ASP A 137 9.44 -16.31 5.86
N GLN A 138 8.28 -16.19 6.52
CA GLN A 138 8.11 -16.41 7.96
C GLN A 138 9.01 -15.56 8.89
N LYS A 139 9.53 -14.42 8.41
CA LYS A 139 10.24 -13.46 9.27
C LYS A 139 9.33 -12.98 10.41
N SER A 140 9.87 -12.80 11.60
CA SER A 140 9.13 -12.20 12.73
C SER A 140 8.98 -10.68 12.60
N GLU A 141 9.94 -10.04 11.91
CA GLU A 141 10.02 -8.61 11.69
C GLU A 141 10.51 -8.30 10.26
N ILE A 142 9.96 -7.25 9.67
CA ILE A 142 10.20 -6.83 8.29
C ILE A 142 10.86 -5.46 8.33
N SER A 143 12.04 -5.34 7.75
CA SER A 143 12.70 -4.04 7.54
C SER A 143 12.11 -3.28 6.35
N LYS A 144 12.40 -1.98 6.23
CA LYS A 144 12.04 -1.20 5.04
C LYS A 144 12.57 -1.83 3.74
N ALA A 145 13.78 -2.38 3.77
CA ALA A 145 14.39 -3.02 2.61
C ALA A 145 13.65 -4.29 2.20
N ASP A 146 13.25 -5.12 3.17
CA ASP A 146 12.46 -6.33 2.92
C ASP A 146 11.11 -5.99 2.29
N PHE A 147 10.44 -4.97 2.84
CA PHE A 147 9.16 -4.50 2.35
C PHE A 147 9.23 -3.99 0.90
N ILE A 148 10.24 -3.15 0.60
CA ILE A 148 10.46 -2.63 -0.75
C ILE A 148 10.77 -3.77 -1.72
N ALA A 149 11.63 -4.72 -1.34
CA ALA A 149 11.99 -5.84 -2.21
C ALA A 149 10.76 -6.68 -2.58
N VAL A 150 9.93 -7.06 -1.59
CA VAL A 150 8.70 -7.81 -1.84
C VAL A 150 7.69 -7.01 -2.67
N GLY A 151 7.53 -5.71 -2.38
CA GLY A 151 6.64 -4.82 -3.13
C GLY A 151 7.05 -4.65 -4.60
N GLN A 152 8.35 -4.51 -4.87
CA GLN A 152 8.87 -4.46 -6.25
C GLN A 152 8.56 -5.76 -6.99
N VAL A 153 8.71 -6.91 -6.35
CA VAL A 153 8.40 -8.21 -6.97
C VAL A 153 6.90 -8.38 -7.17
N PHE A 154 6.05 -7.90 -6.25
CA PHE A 154 4.59 -7.89 -6.44
C PHE A 154 4.19 -7.15 -7.74
N PHE A 155 4.76 -5.99 -8.02
CA PHE A 155 4.39 -5.22 -9.21
C PHE A 155 5.04 -5.73 -10.50
N THR A 156 6.25 -6.30 -10.43
CA THR A 156 7.06 -6.62 -11.63
C THR A 156 7.10 -8.09 -12.01
N SER A 157 6.74 -9.01 -11.11
CA SER A 157 6.80 -10.44 -11.41
C SER A 157 5.71 -10.89 -12.38
N VAL A 158 6.10 -11.67 -13.38
CA VAL A 158 5.20 -12.39 -14.29
C VAL A 158 4.90 -13.82 -13.82
N ASP A 159 5.60 -14.30 -12.78
CA ASP A 159 5.34 -15.62 -12.21
C ASP A 159 4.05 -15.60 -11.38
N GLU A 160 3.04 -16.30 -11.88
CA GLU A 160 1.73 -16.40 -11.25
C GLU A 160 1.71 -17.20 -9.94
N LYS A 161 2.78 -17.94 -9.65
CA LYS A 161 2.93 -18.73 -8.43
C LYS A 161 3.80 -18.04 -7.38
N HIS A 162 4.34 -16.86 -7.68
CA HIS A 162 5.22 -16.17 -6.76
C HIS A 162 4.48 -15.68 -5.51
N ASN A 163 5.06 -15.92 -4.34
CA ASN A 163 4.46 -15.61 -3.03
C ASN A 163 4.05 -14.14 -2.86
N SER A 164 4.82 -13.22 -3.44
CA SER A 164 4.55 -11.77 -3.33
C SER A 164 3.14 -11.38 -3.77
N ARG A 165 2.46 -12.16 -4.61
CA ARG A 165 1.09 -11.92 -5.10
C ARG A 165 0.07 -11.78 -3.97
N HIS A 166 0.36 -12.35 -2.80
CA HIS A 166 -0.50 -12.27 -1.62
C HIS A 166 -0.28 -11.00 -0.79
N LEU A 167 0.66 -10.12 -1.16
CA LEU A 167 1.08 -8.96 -0.36
C LEU A 167 -0.08 -8.05 0.06
N TRP A 168 -1.09 -7.90 -0.80
CA TRP A 168 -2.25 -7.04 -0.55
C TRP A 168 -3.55 -7.83 -0.37
N GLY A 169 -3.44 -9.04 0.18
CA GLY A 169 -4.57 -9.91 0.47
C GLY A 169 -5.00 -10.77 -0.74
N PRO A 170 -6.22 -11.33 -0.70
CA PRO A 170 -6.74 -12.19 -1.76
C PRO A 170 -6.82 -11.46 -3.09
N LEU A 171 -6.56 -12.19 -4.18
CA LEU A 171 -6.72 -11.65 -5.53
C LEU A 171 -8.21 -11.55 -5.88
N ILE A 172 -8.58 -10.45 -6.53
CA ILE A 172 -9.95 -10.11 -6.96
C ILE A 172 -10.12 -10.43 -8.44
#